data_AF-A0A2R8BGT3-F1
#
_entry.id   AF-A0A2R8BGT3-F1
#
_cell.length_a   1.000
_cell.length_b   1.000
_cell.length_c   1.000
_cell.angle_alpha   90.00
_cell.angle_beta   90.00
_cell.angle_gamma   90.00
#
_symmetry.space_group_name_H-M   'P 1'
#
loop_
_entity.id
_entity.type
_entity.pdbx_description
1 polymer ?
#
loop_
_entity_poly.entity_id
_entity_poly.type
_entity_poly.pdbx_seq_one_letter_code
_entity_poly.pdbx_strand_id
1 'polypeptide(L)' 'MDDLKEGDVVVVQAFDDLPEHLFEVHEVHEDCVTGCAITGPLVGVYGEPEFELILRITYRAVTPNPIQRRQETTDVCSD' A
#
# COMPACT_ATOMS: atom_id res chain seq x y z
N MET A 1 2.91 12.09 5.10
CA MET A 1 2.01 10.91 5.09
C MET A 1 2.91 9.69 5.04
N ASP A 2 3.60 9.41 6.14
CA ASP A 2 4.87 8.66 6.07
C ASP A 2 4.70 7.17 6.39
N ASP A 3 3.44 6.70 6.48
CA ASP A 3 3.08 5.35 6.93
C ASP A 3 2.19 4.60 5.93
N LEU A 4 2.11 5.06 4.68
CA LEU A 4 1.43 4.30 3.62
C LEU A 4 2.28 3.10 3.22
N LYS A 5 1.64 1.95 3.04
CA LYS A 5 2.30 0.71 2.66
C LYS A 5 1.61 0.07 1.46
N GLU A 6 2.36 -0.76 0.74
CA GLU A 6 1.78 -1.66 -0.25
C GLU A 6 0.66 -2.51 0.37
N GLY A 7 -0.46 -2.59 -0.34
CA GLY A 7 -1.71 -3.22 0.06
C GLY A 7 -2.63 -2.37 0.93
N ASP A 8 -2.21 -1.15 1.34
CA ASP A 8 -3.14 -0.23 2.02
C ASP A 8 -4.24 0.20 1.03
N VAL A 9 -5.45 0.41 1.55
CA VAL A 9 -6.57 0.92 0.77
C VAL A 9 -6.89 2.33 1.23
N VAL A 10 -6.77 3.28 0.32
CA VAL A 10 -6.99 4.70 0.57
C VAL A 10 -8.25 5.21 -0.10
N VAL A 11 -8.76 6.33 0.40
CA VAL A 11 -9.83 7.11 -0.23
C VAL A 11 -9.18 8.24 -1.02
N VAL A 12 -9.37 8.23 -2.34
CA VAL A 12 -8.95 9.31 -3.23
C VAL A 12 -10.10 10.31 -3.37
N GLN A 13 -9.84 11.61 -3.17
CA GLN A 13 -10.85 12.65 -3.30
C GLN A 13 -11.42 12.70 -4.73
N ALA A 14 -12.58 13.32 -4.88
CA ALA A 14 -13.12 13.59 -6.22
C ALA A 14 -12.21 14.59 -6.98
N PHE A 15 -11.84 14.26 -8.21
CA PHE A 15 -11.02 15.10 -9.10
C PHE A 15 -11.44 14.83 -10.56
N ASP A 16 -11.26 15.80 -11.46
CA ASP A 16 -11.53 15.65 -12.91
C ASP A 16 -12.82 14.88 -13.26
N ASP A 17 -13.95 15.33 -12.69
CA ASP A 17 -15.29 14.72 -12.84
C ASP A 17 -15.42 13.26 -12.34
N LEU A 18 -14.38 12.71 -11.71
CA LEU A 18 -14.41 11.42 -11.05
C LEU A 18 -14.87 11.58 -9.61
N PRO A 19 -15.83 10.75 -9.14
CA PRO A 19 -16.24 10.77 -7.76
C PRO A 19 -15.14 10.22 -6.84
N GLU A 20 -15.28 10.49 -5.55
CA GLU A 20 -14.49 9.84 -4.50
C GLU A 20 -14.55 8.32 -4.66
N HIS A 21 -13.41 7.67 -4.59
CA HIS A 21 -13.32 6.22 -4.72
C HIS A 21 -12.18 5.63 -3.89
N LEU A 22 -12.32 4.35 -3.60
CA LEU A 22 -11.29 3.53 -2.97
C LEU A 22 -10.22 3.12 -3.97
N PHE A 23 -8.98 3.15 -3.52
CA PHE A 23 -7.79 2.84 -4.29
C PHE A 23 -6.86 1.93 -3.48
N GLU A 24 -6.46 0.81 -4.08
CA GLU A 24 -5.49 -0.13 -3.51
C GLU A 24 -4.09 0.31 -3.90
N VAL A 25 -3.23 0.51 -2.90
CA VAL A 25 -1.84 0.90 -3.10
C VAL A 25 -1.03 -0.34 -3.46
N HIS A 26 -0.37 -0.34 -4.61
CA HIS A 26 0.57 -1.38 -5.01
C HIS A 26 2.01 -0.95 -4.76
N GLU A 27 2.38 0.29 -5.04
CA GLU A 27 3.72 0.83 -4.77
C GLU A 27 3.60 2.24 -4.17
N VAL A 28 4.57 2.62 -3.34
CA VAL A 28 4.65 3.94 -2.69
C VAL A 28 5.94 4.63 -3.12
N HIS A 29 5.80 5.81 -3.71
CA HIS A 29 6.92 6.66 -4.12
C HIS A 29 7.06 7.87 -3.18
N GLU A 30 7.99 8.77 -3.48
CA GLU A 30 8.30 9.93 -2.62
C GLU A 30 7.17 10.98 -2.61
N ASP A 31 6.38 11.05 -3.68
CA ASP A 31 5.37 12.08 -3.95
C ASP A 31 3.97 11.53 -4.33
N CYS A 32 3.90 10.28 -4.77
CA CYS A 32 2.65 9.63 -5.16
C CYS A 32 2.61 8.15 -4.75
N VAL A 33 1.44 7.55 -4.94
CA VAL A 33 1.28 6.10 -4.87
C VAL A 33 0.68 5.57 -6.15
N THR A 34 1.00 4.33 -6.46
CA THR A 34 0.48 3.65 -7.64
C THR A 34 -0.34 2.45 -7.22
N GLY A 35 -1.19 1.97 -8.11
CA GLY A 35 -2.07 0.84 -7.84
C GLY A 35 -3.36 0.92 -8.62
N CYS A 36 -4.43 0.34 -8.08
CA CYS A 36 -5.68 0.17 -8.82
C CYS A 36 -6.88 0.69 -8.04
N ALA A 37 -7.81 1.35 -8.74
CA ALA A 37 -9.09 1.73 -8.15
C ALA A 37 -9.95 0.48 -7.86
N ILE A 38 -10.47 0.38 -6.64
CA ILE A 38 -11.31 -0.74 -6.17
C ILE A 38 -12.79 -0.45 -6.43
N THR A 39 -13.16 0.84 -6.46
CA THR A 39 -14.56 1.28 -6.59
C THR A 39 -14.69 2.44 -7.55
N GLY A 40 -15.92 2.81 -7.86
CA GLY A 40 -16.21 3.94 -8.76
C GLY A 40 -16.10 3.55 -10.24
N PRO A 41 -16.16 4.55 -11.14
CA PRO A 41 -16.15 4.32 -12.59
C PRO A 41 -14.81 3.79 -13.12
N LEU A 42 -13.74 3.90 -12.32
CA LEU A 42 -12.39 3.47 -12.66
C LEU A 42 -12.03 2.11 -12.05
N VAL A 43 -12.98 1.31 -11.60
CA VAL A 43 -12.68 0.00 -10.98
C VAL A 43 -11.76 -0.86 -11.88
N GLY A 44 -10.66 -1.34 -11.30
CA GLY A 44 -9.64 -2.12 -11.99
C GLY A 44 -8.68 -1.32 -12.87
N VAL A 45 -8.83 0.01 -12.95
CA VAL A 45 -7.93 0.89 -13.71
C VAL A 45 -6.74 1.26 -12.84
N TYR A 46 -5.54 1.19 -13.45
CA TYR A 46 -4.30 1.64 -12.84
C TYR A 46 -4.27 3.17 -12.74
N GLY A 47 -3.84 3.69 -11.60
CA GLY A 47 -3.71 5.12 -11.35
C GLY A 47 -2.47 5.46 -10.53
N GLU A 48 -2.19 6.76 -10.47
CA GLU A 48 -1.02 7.32 -9.76
C GLU A 48 -1.43 8.56 -8.96
N PRO A 49 -2.37 8.45 -7.99
CA PRO A 49 -2.78 9.61 -7.21
C PRO A 49 -1.65 10.15 -6.33
N GLU A 50 -1.48 11.47 -6.35
CA GLU A 50 -0.59 12.19 -5.43
C GLU A 50 -1.11 12.12 -3.99
N PHE A 51 -0.22 12.25 -3.01
CA PHE A 51 -0.60 12.24 -1.60
C PHE A 51 -1.63 13.32 -1.23
N GLU A 52 -1.65 14.44 -1.94
CA GLU A 52 -2.61 15.54 -1.72
C GLU A 52 -4.06 15.11 -2.03
N LEU A 53 -4.25 14.13 -2.92
CA LEU A 53 -5.58 13.60 -3.26
C LEU A 53 -6.06 12.54 -2.27
N ILE A 54 -5.20 12.06 -1.38
CA ILE A 54 -5.55 11.01 -0.42
C ILE A 54 -6.23 11.64 0.80
N LEU A 55 -7.51 11.36 0.99
CA LEU A 55 -8.25 11.89 2.14
C LEU A 55 -7.93 11.12 3.43
N ARG A 56 -7.88 9.79 3.34
CA ARG A 56 -7.64 8.90 4.49
C ARG A 56 -7.34 7.46 4.05
N ILE A 57 -6.76 6.69 4.96
CA ILE A 57 -6.62 5.24 4.84
C ILE A 57 -7.90 4.58 5.38
N THR A 58 -8.49 3.67 4.63
CA THR A 58 -9.68 2.88 5.05
C THR A 58 -9.27 1.55 5.64
N TYR A 59 -8.39 0.83 4.95
CA TYR A 59 -7.85 -0.45 5.40
C TYR A 59 -6.33 -0.40 5.31
N ARG A 60 -5.67 -0.97 6.31
CA ARG A 60 -4.23 -1.18 6.27
C ARG A 60 -3.93 -2.59 5.83
N ALA A 61 -2.94 -2.75 4.97
CA ALA A 61 -2.31 -4.04 4.74
C ALA A 61 -1.79 -4.56 6.07
N VAL A 62 -2.21 -5.77 6.40
CA VAL A 62 -1.53 -6.53 7.45
C VAL A 62 -0.24 -7.04 6.81
N THR A 63 0.86 -6.32 6.98
CA THR A 63 2.17 -6.94 6.74
C THR A 63 2.31 -8.07 7.75
N PRO A 64 2.35 -9.35 7.34
CA PRO A 64 2.66 -10.42 8.28
C PRO A 64 4.04 -10.11 8.86
N ASN A 65 4.10 -9.91 10.18
CA ASN A 65 5.36 -9.78 10.89
C ASN A 65 6.24 -10.97 10.50
N PRO A 66 7.42 -10.78 9.88
CA PRO A 66 8.31 -11.89 9.59
C PRO A 66 8.84 -12.38 10.94
N ILE A 67 8.15 -13.35 11.54
CA ILE A 67 8.63 -14.04 12.73
C ILE A 67 10.03 -14.52 12.41
N GLN A 68 11.00 -13.99 13.18
CA GLN A 68 12.42 -14.20 13.03
C GLN A 68 12.76 -15.68 12.85
N ARG A 69 13.43 -16.03 11.74
CA ARG A 69 14.20 -17.27 11.67
C ARG A 69 15.39 -17.14 12.63
N ARG A 70 15.19 -17.51 13.89
CA ARG A 70 16.30 -17.98 14.73
C ARG A 70 16.74 -19.32 14.15
N GLN A 71 17.85 -19.32 13.42
CA GLN A 71 18.73 -20.48 13.40
C GLN A 71 20.09 -20.02 13.91
N GLU A 72 20.15 -19.85 15.23
CA GLU A 72 21.40 -20.04 15.96
C GLU A 72 21.43 -21.53 16.31
N THR A 73 22.19 -22.30 15.55
CA THR A 73 22.82 -23.51 16.07
C THR A 73 24.27 -23.48 15.60
N THR A 74 25.13 -23.07 16.51
CA THR A 74 26.55 -23.35 16.46
C THR A 74 26.71 -24.88 16.44
N ASP A 75 27.25 -25.42 15.36
CA ASP A 75 27.92 -26.72 15.43
C ASP A 75 29.32 -26.55 14.83
N VAL A 76 30.18 -26.02 15.68
CA VAL A 76 31.62 -26.24 15.62
C VAL A 76 31.87 -27.71 15.92
N CYS A 77 31.92 -28.54 14.89
CA CYS A 77 32.68 -29.79 14.97
C CYS A 77 34.08 -29.50 14.45
N SER A 78 34.99 -29.31 15.41
CA SER A 78 36.43 -29.43 15.23
C SER A 78 36.81 -30.86 14.82
N ASP A 79 37.97 -30.95 14.18
CA ASP A 79 38.78 -32.10 13.72
C ASP A 79 38.59 -32.58 12.27
#